data_AF-A0A3P7MCJ0-F1
#
_entry.id   AF-A0A3P7MCJ0-F1
#
_cell.length_a   1.000
_cell.length_b   1.000
_cell.length_c   1.000
_cell.angle_alpha   90.00
_cell.angle_beta   90.00
_cell.angle_gamma   90.00
#
_symmetry.space_group_name_H-M   'P 1'
#
loop_
_entity.id
_entity.type
_entity.pdbx_description
1 polymer ?
#
loop_
_entity_poly.entity_id
_entity_poly.type
_entity_poly.pdbx_seq_one_letter_code
_entity_poly.pdbx_strand_id
1 'polypeptide(L)'
;PSVSKTGTLKLHWKPAQAELPPVPSLRNKGTFWHKLDLPQIDAKKLVQLFEQKTKEPPAVKRLNGEHRVQVLQVLPLKRSQAINIGLTKLPPISVIPTAIMKFDSLVLNKEGIEKILTTMMPNPAEIEQIELKVAEHPDMPLGQAEQFLLKLSQIPCLLERLRLWVFTLDYKNCEKDIAEPLMDLQLAMKEVEESKTFRTAMGMLLIIGNT
;
A
#
# COMPACT_ATOMS: atom_id res chain seq x y z
N PRO A 1 -17.94 -24.30 35.51
CA PRO A 1 -16.71 -24.16 34.70
C PRO A 1 -17.03 -24.29 33.20
N SER A 2 -17.14 -23.15 32.51
CA SER A 2 -17.44 -23.07 31.07
C SER A 2 -16.23 -23.47 30.24
N VAL A 3 -16.30 -24.63 29.58
CA VAL A 3 -15.28 -25.07 28.63
C VAL A 3 -15.42 -24.21 27.36
N SER A 4 -14.60 -23.17 27.25
CA SER A 4 -14.45 -22.39 26.03
C SER A 4 -14.00 -23.33 24.91
N LYS A 5 -14.81 -23.47 23.86
CA LYS A 5 -14.46 -24.24 22.66
C LYS A 5 -13.36 -23.49 21.91
N THR A 6 -12.10 -23.80 22.23
CA THR A 6 -10.93 -23.32 21.50
C THR A 6 -10.80 -24.11 20.20
N GLY A 7 -10.92 -23.41 19.07
CA GLY A 7 -10.77 -23.97 17.74
C GLY A 7 -9.57 -23.36 17.04
N THR A 8 -8.87 -24.14 16.22
CA THR A 8 -7.83 -23.62 15.33
C THR A 8 -8.45 -23.05 14.06
N LEU A 9 -7.74 -22.14 13.41
CA LEU A 9 -8.09 -21.64 12.08
C LEU A 9 -8.43 -22.79 11.12
N LYS A 10 -9.59 -22.71 10.47
CA LYS A 10 -10.05 -23.75 9.54
C LYS A 10 -9.27 -23.67 8.22
N LEU A 11 -8.68 -24.78 7.80
CA LEU A 11 -8.05 -24.89 6.49
C LEU A 11 -9.10 -25.15 5.41
N HIS A 12 -9.29 -24.18 4.51
CA HIS A 12 -10.22 -24.28 3.37
C HIS A 12 -9.55 -24.89 2.14
N TRP A 13 -9.03 -26.10 2.28
CA TRP A 13 -8.51 -26.88 1.17
C TRP A 13 -9.60 -27.71 0.49
N LYS A 14 -9.43 -27.99 -0.81
CA LYS A 14 -10.26 -28.97 -1.54
C LYS A 14 -9.58 -30.34 -1.44
N PRO A 15 -10.19 -31.34 -0.80
CA PRO A 15 -9.62 -32.68 -0.73
C PRO A 15 -9.39 -33.24 -2.13
N ALA A 16 -8.22 -33.82 -2.36
CA ALA A 16 -7.92 -34.47 -3.63
C ALA A 16 -8.87 -35.66 -3.81
N GLN A 17 -9.72 -35.60 -4.85
CA GLN A 17 -10.52 -36.74 -5.27
C GLN A 17 -9.64 -37.63 -6.14
N ALA A 18 -9.42 -38.88 -5.72
CA ALA A 18 -8.66 -39.85 -6.49
C ALA A 18 -9.53 -40.39 -7.63
N GLU A 19 -9.72 -39.62 -8.70
CA GLU A 19 -10.29 -40.16 -9.92
C GLU A 19 -9.29 -41.14 -10.55
N LEU A 20 -9.76 -42.34 -10.87
CA LEU A 20 -8.90 -43.36 -11.47
C LEU A 20 -8.44 -42.86 -12.85
N PRO A 21 -7.12 -42.83 -13.13
CA PRO A 21 -6.64 -42.38 -14.43
C PRO A 21 -7.27 -43.23 -15.54
N PRO A 22 -7.64 -42.62 -16.69
CA PRO A 22 -8.30 -43.32 -17.79
C PRO A 22 -7.42 -44.40 -18.43
N VAL A 23 -6.11 -44.38 -18.16
CA VAL A 23 -5.13 -45.34 -18.67
C VAL A 23 -5.02 -46.54 -17.71
N PRO A 24 -5.38 -47.77 -18.13
CA PRO A 24 -5.39 -48.95 -17.26
C PRO A 24 -4.04 -49.29 -16.61
N SER A 25 -2.93 -49.03 -17.31
CA SER A 25 -1.56 -49.31 -16.83
C SER A 25 -1.10 -48.41 -15.68
N LEU A 26 -1.79 -47.29 -15.44
CA LEU A 26 -1.50 -46.35 -14.34
C LEU A 26 -2.37 -46.59 -13.10
N ARG A 27 -3.42 -47.42 -13.19
CA ARG A 27 -4.31 -47.72 -12.06
C ARG A 27 -3.60 -48.37 -10.87
N ASN A 28 -2.56 -49.17 -11.14
CA ASN A 28 -1.84 -49.93 -10.10
C ASN A 28 -0.71 -49.13 -9.43
N LYS A 29 -0.39 -47.91 -9.90
CA LYS A 29 0.78 -47.13 -9.41
C LYS A 29 0.48 -46.22 -8.22
N GLY A 30 -0.80 -46.10 -7.81
CA GLY A 30 -1.27 -45.23 -6.73
C GLY A 30 -1.06 -43.74 -7.03
N THR A 31 -1.62 -42.86 -6.18
CA THR A 31 -1.33 -41.41 -6.29
C THR A 31 -0.11 -41.03 -5.45
N PHE A 32 0.51 -39.89 -5.76
CA PHE A 32 1.61 -39.32 -4.98
C PHE A 32 1.30 -39.27 -3.47
N TRP A 33 0.08 -38.88 -3.10
CA TRP A 33 -0.39 -38.77 -1.71
C TRP A 33 -0.31 -40.08 -0.91
N HIS A 34 -0.38 -41.24 -1.57
CA HIS A 34 -0.30 -42.55 -0.90
C HIS A 34 1.14 -42.99 -0.59
N LYS A 35 2.14 -42.31 -1.16
CA LYS A 35 3.57 -42.62 -1.00
C LYS A 35 4.28 -41.65 -0.07
N LEU A 36 3.54 -40.72 0.55
CA LEU A 36 4.10 -39.74 1.46
C LEU A 36 4.16 -40.32 2.88
N ASP A 37 5.35 -40.29 3.47
CA ASP A 37 5.50 -40.51 4.90
C ASP A 37 4.98 -39.27 5.65
N LEU A 38 3.99 -39.47 6.51
CA LEU A 38 3.40 -38.40 7.29
C LEU A 38 4.34 -38.02 8.45
N PRO A 39 4.83 -36.77 8.51
CA PRO A 39 5.70 -36.34 9.60
C PRO A 39 4.93 -36.25 10.91
N GLN A 40 5.64 -36.44 12.04
CA GLN A 40 5.10 -36.18 13.37
C GLN A 40 4.96 -34.67 13.57
N ILE A 41 3.74 -34.22 13.81
CA ILE A 41 3.42 -32.80 14.05
C ILE A 41 3.02 -32.62 15.53
N ASP A 42 3.64 -31.65 16.20
CA ASP A 42 3.25 -31.25 17.55
C ASP A 42 1.89 -30.54 17.52
N ALA A 43 0.84 -31.29 17.82
CA ALA A 43 -0.53 -30.79 17.87
C ALA A 43 -0.71 -29.68 18.92
N LYS A 44 0.02 -29.69 20.04
CA LYS A 44 -0.14 -28.68 21.11
C LYS A 44 0.40 -27.33 20.64
N LYS A 45 1.57 -27.32 20.01
CA LYS A 45 2.16 -26.12 19.43
C LYS A 45 1.32 -25.56 18.29
N LEU A 46 0.75 -26.44 17.46
CA LEU A 46 -0.14 -26.02 16.36
C LEU A 46 -1.41 -25.35 16.89
N VAL A 47 -2.02 -25.91 17.93
CA VAL A 47 -3.18 -25.28 18.59
C VAL A 47 -2.78 -23.93 19.19
N GLN A 48 -1.64 -23.83 19.88
CA GLN A 48 -1.17 -22.58 20.47
C GLN A 48 -0.94 -21.47 19.42
N LEU A 49 -0.34 -21.81 18.27
CA LEU A 49 0.03 -20.83 17.24
C LEU A 49 -1.15 -20.39 16.38
N PHE A 50 -2.12 -21.27 16.15
CA PHE A 50 -3.27 -21.03 15.27
C PHE A 50 -4.60 -20.97 16.03
N GLU A 51 -4.54 -20.75 17.35
CA GLU A 51 -5.71 -20.59 18.18
C GLU A 51 -6.51 -19.39 17.70
N GLN A 52 -7.69 -19.66 17.18
CA GLN A 52 -8.65 -18.61 16.95
C GLN A 52 -9.32 -18.35 18.29
N LYS A 53 -8.90 -17.27 18.97
CA LYS A 53 -9.72 -16.69 20.03
C LYS A 53 -11.02 -16.26 19.37
N THR A 54 -12.02 -17.15 19.40
CA THR A 54 -13.40 -16.76 19.22
C THR A 54 -13.65 -15.74 20.32
N LYS A 55 -13.55 -14.45 20.01
CA LYS A 55 -14.27 -13.46 20.79
C LYS A 55 -15.69 -14.01 20.77
N GLU A 56 -16.16 -14.48 21.93
CA GLU A 56 -17.58 -14.73 22.10
C GLU A 56 -18.26 -13.52 21.47
N PRO A 57 -19.19 -13.70 20.51
CA PRO A 57 -20.07 -12.58 20.18
C PRO A 57 -20.62 -12.16 21.55
N PRO A 58 -20.45 -10.90 21.97
CA PRO A 58 -20.94 -10.49 23.28
C PRO A 58 -22.38 -10.98 23.33
N ALA A 59 -22.64 -11.90 24.26
CA ALA A 59 -23.98 -12.39 24.50
C ALA A 59 -24.84 -11.15 24.53
N VAL A 60 -25.85 -11.11 23.67
CA VAL A 60 -26.81 -10.01 23.56
C VAL A 60 -27.65 -10.01 24.85
N LYS A 61 -27.01 -9.73 25.98
CA LYS A 61 -27.62 -9.12 27.14
C LYS A 61 -27.63 -7.66 26.79
N ARG A 62 -28.80 -7.21 26.33
CA ARG A 62 -29.20 -5.80 26.35
C ARG A 62 -29.11 -5.33 27.80
N LEU A 63 -27.91 -4.95 28.23
CA LEU A 63 -27.64 -4.34 29.52
C LEU A 63 -26.55 -3.29 29.27
N ASN A 64 -27.04 -2.09 29.00
CA ASN A 64 -26.43 -0.79 29.25
C ASN A 64 -25.01 -0.53 28.72
N GLY A 65 -24.93 0.31 27.68
CA GLY A 65 -24.16 1.54 27.85
C GLY A 65 -22.84 1.73 27.09
N GLU A 66 -22.44 0.86 26.17
CA GLU A 66 -21.44 1.28 25.18
C GLU A 66 -22.15 2.02 24.05
N HIS A 67 -22.33 3.33 24.24
CA HIS A 67 -22.54 4.25 23.13
C HIS A 67 -21.41 4.01 22.13
N ARG A 68 -21.62 3.16 21.11
CA ARG A 68 -21.08 3.47 19.79
C ARG A 68 -21.69 4.82 19.49
N VAL A 69 -20.95 5.88 19.79
CA VAL A 69 -21.35 7.25 19.49
C VAL A 69 -21.80 7.20 18.04
N GLN A 70 -23.08 7.44 17.79
CA GLN A 70 -23.60 7.45 16.44
C GLN A 70 -22.80 8.51 15.71
N VAL A 71 -21.99 8.08 14.74
CA VAL A 71 -21.18 8.97 13.94
C VAL A 71 -21.92 9.26 12.64
N LEU A 72 -21.90 10.52 12.25
CA LEU A 72 -22.50 10.96 10.99
C LEU A 72 -21.61 10.47 9.84
N GLN A 73 -22.14 9.54 9.06
CA GLN A 73 -21.51 9.03 7.84
C GLN A 73 -22.30 9.53 6.64
N VAL A 74 -21.62 10.28 5.78
CA VAL A 74 -22.23 10.92 4.61
C VAL A 74 -21.69 10.28 3.33
N LEU A 75 -20.43 9.87 3.34
CA LEU A 75 -19.76 9.32 2.17
C LEU A 75 -20.24 7.89 1.87
N PRO A 76 -20.22 7.47 0.58
CA PRO A 76 -20.48 6.09 0.21
C PRO A 76 -19.57 5.10 0.95
N LEU A 77 -20.11 3.94 1.33
CA LEU A 77 -19.39 2.94 2.13
C LEU A 77 -18.00 2.58 1.56
N LYS A 78 -17.91 2.35 0.24
CA LYS A 78 -16.63 2.03 -0.43
C LYS A 78 -15.63 3.19 -0.33
N ARG A 79 -16.11 4.43 -0.49
CA ARG A 79 -15.31 5.65 -0.43
C ARG A 79 -14.77 5.88 0.99
N SER A 80 -15.66 5.80 1.98
CA SER A 80 -15.31 5.92 3.40
C SER A 80 -14.32 4.82 3.82
N GLN A 81 -14.52 3.57 3.40
CA GLN A 81 -13.58 2.48 3.68
C GLN A 81 -12.20 2.71 3.05
N ALA A 82 -12.15 3.15 1.79
CA ALA A 82 -10.89 3.46 1.12
C ALA A 82 -10.10 4.55 1.86
N ILE A 83 -10.78 5.61 2.30
CA ILE A 83 -10.16 6.68 3.10
C ILE A 83 -9.70 6.15 4.46
N ASN A 84 -10.50 5.36 5.16
CA ASN A 84 -10.12 4.80 6.46
C ASN A 84 -8.91 3.85 6.36
N ILE A 85 -8.83 3.02 5.31
CA ILE A 85 -7.63 2.22 4.99
C ILE A 85 -6.45 3.13 4.59
N GLY A 86 -6.75 4.26 3.96
CA GLY A 86 -5.86 5.40 3.77
C GLY A 86 -5.15 5.78 5.06
N LEU A 87 -5.97 6.17 6.03
CA LEU A 87 -5.59 6.76 7.31
C LEU A 87 -4.78 5.84 8.21
N THR A 88 -4.88 4.51 8.08
CA THR A 88 -4.06 3.59 8.91
C THR A 88 -2.56 3.70 8.65
N LYS A 89 -2.17 4.23 7.48
CA LYS A 89 -0.76 4.46 7.10
C LYS A 89 -0.36 5.93 7.15
N LEU A 90 -1.29 6.83 7.48
CA LEU A 90 -1.04 8.26 7.56
C LEU A 90 -0.88 8.68 9.02
N PRO A 91 -0.18 9.80 9.27
CA PRO A 91 -0.13 10.39 10.61
C PRO A 91 -1.53 10.87 11.04
N PRO A 92 -1.71 11.26 12.32
CA PRO A 92 -2.99 11.74 12.82
C PRO A 92 -3.61 12.87 11.97
N ILE A 93 -4.92 12.83 11.75
CA ILE A 93 -5.67 13.79 10.92
C ILE A 93 -5.45 15.26 11.36
N SER A 94 -5.16 15.49 12.65
CA SER A 94 -4.86 16.82 13.18
C SER A 94 -3.53 17.42 12.69
N VAL A 95 -2.53 16.61 12.40
CA VAL A 95 -1.20 17.10 12.02
C VAL A 95 -1.01 17.23 10.52
N ILE A 96 -1.78 16.48 9.72
CA ILE A 96 -1.67 16.44 8.25
C ILE A 96 -1.77 17.83 7.61
N PRO A 97 -2.76 18.69 7.93
CA PRO A 97 -2.86 20.01 7.29
C PRO A 97 -1.64 20.89 7.55
N THR A 98 -1.10 20.85 8.76
CA THR A 98 0.10 21.62 9.12
C THR A 98 1.33 21.09 8.40
N ALA A 99 1.48 19.77 8.30
CA ALA A 99 2.56 19.14 7.56
C ALA A 99 2.54 19.53 6.07
N ILE A 100 1.36 19.53 5.44
CA ILE A 100 1.18 19.96 4.04
C ILE A 100 1.51 21.45 3.88
N MET A 101 1.06 22.30 4.81
CA MET A 101 1.34 23.75 4.75
C MET A 101 2.82 24.09 4.90
N LYS A 102 3.58 23.27 5.65
CA LYS A 102 5.01 23.47 5.94
C LYS A 102 5.95 22.62 5.07
N PHE A 103 5.42 21.75 4.21
CA PHE A 103 6.18 20.73 3.50
C PHE A 103 7.07 19.87 4.43
N ASP A 104 6.52 19.47 5.58
CA ASP A 104 7.23 18.72 6.61
C ASP A 104 7.33 17.22 6.29
N SER A 105 8.48 16.82 5.74
CA SER A 105 8.75 15.43 5.31
C SER A 105 8.99 14.45 6.46
N LEU A 106 9.18 14.93 7.69
CA LEU A 106 9.33 14.09 8.87
C LEU A 106 7.98 13.57 9.36
N VAL A 107 6.92 14.35 9.15
CA VAL A 107 5.55 14.01 9.56
C VAL A 107 4.82 13.27 8.46
N LEU A 108 4.95 13.72 7.21
CA LEU A 108 4.27 13.12 6.07
C LEU A 108 5.26 12.81 4.95
N ASN A 109 5.43 11.52 4.66
CA ASN A 109 6.34 11.03 3.63
C ASN A 109 5.74 11.09 2.22
N LYS A 110 6.59 10.87 1.20
CA LYS A 110 6.20 10.85 -0.22
C LYS A 110 5.01 9.93 -0.50
N GLU A 111 5.06 8.70 0.01
CA GLU A 111 3.99 7.70 -0.16
C GLU A 111 2.65 8.19 0.40
N GLY A 112 2.67 8.87 1.54
CA GLY A 112 1.48 9.47 2.14
C GLY A 112 0.90 10.58 1.26
N ILE A 113 1.75 11.45 0.71
CA ILE A 113 1.36 12.51 -0.22
C ILE A 113 0.73 11.92 -1.49
N GLU A 114 1.37 10.92 -2.10
CA GLU A 114 0.86 10.24 -3.29
C GLU A 114 -0.48 9.55 -3.03
N LYS A 115 -0.65 8.93 -1.86
CA LYS A 115 -1.91 8.29 -1.49
C LYS A 115 -3.05 9.30 -1.36
N ILE A 116 -2.76 10.48 -0.81
CA ILE A 116 -3.74 11.59 -0.76
C ILE A 116 -4.10 12.02 -2.18
N LEU A 117 -3.10 12.29 -3.03
CA LEU A 117 -3.28 12.72 -4.42
C LEU A 117 -4.09 11.73 -5.27
N THR A 118 -3.86 10.42 -5.10
CA THR A 118 -4.44 9.38 -5.96
C THR A 118 -5.80 8.89 -5.50
N THR A 119 -6.03 8.81 -4.18
CA THR A 119 -7.20 8.10 -3.64
C THR A 119 -8.01 8.87 -2.61
N MET A 120 -7.48 9.96 -2.04
CA MET A 120 -8.12 10.64 -0.90
C MET A 120 -8.34 12.14 -1.13
N MET A 121 -8.21 12.62 -2.37
CA MET A 121 -8.50 14.02 -2.71
C MET A 121 -9.97 14.37 -2.37
N PRO A 122 -10.22 15.52 -1.73
CA PRO A 122 -11.58 16.03 -1.54
C PRO A 122 -12.25 16.38 -2.86
N ASN A 123 -13.51 15.99 -3.02
CA ASN A 123 -14.36 16.46 -4.11
C ASN A 123 -15.29 17.58 -3.58
N PRO A 124 -15.40 18.76 -4.24
CA PRO A 124 -16.28 19.83 -3.81
C PRO A 124 -17.73 19.39 -3.51
N ALA A 125 -18.30 18.49 -4.33
CA ALA A 125 -19.64 17.96 -4.11
C ALA A 125 -19.74 17.07 -2.86
N GLU A 126 -18.69 16.28 -2.55
CA GLU A 126 -18.64 15.48 -1.31
C GLU A 126 -18.54 16.41 -0.09
N ILE A 127 -17.77 17.50 -0.19
CA ILE A 127 -17.59 18.47 0.90
C ILE A 127 -18.90 19.19 1.20
N GLU A 128 -19.60 19.70 0.18
CA GLU A 128 -20.89 20.37 0.34
C GLU A 128 -21.93 19.46 1.02
N GLN A 129 -22.00 18.18 0.61
CA GLN A 129 -22.89 17.19 1.24
C GLN A 129 -22.55 16.95 2.70
N ILE A 130 -21.25 16.88 3.05
CA ILE A 130 -20.81 16.73 4.43
C ILE A 130 -21.21 17.98 5.23
N GLU A 131 -20.97 19.19 4.72
CA GLU A 131 -21.29 20.45 5.40
C GLU A 131 -22.80 20.61 5.65
N LEU A 132 -23.63 20.30 4.65
CA LEU A 132 -25.10 20.29 4.79
C LEU A 132 -25.55 19.35 5.91
N LYS A 133 -25.03 18.12 5.91
CA LYS A 133 -25.40 17.12 6.92
C LYS A 133 -24.93 17.49 8.32
N VAL A 134 -23.79 18.15 8.44
CA VAL A 134 -23.30 18.71 9.72
C VAL A 134 -24.20 19.82 10.22
N ALA A 135 -24.68 20.69 9.32
CA ALA A 135 -25.63 21.74 9.67
C ALA A 135 -27.00 21.18 10.12
N GLU A 136 -27.45 20.08 9.52
CA GLU A 136 -28.68 19.37 9.93
C GLU A 136 -28.54 18.66 11.29
N HIS A 137 -27.33 18.20 11.64
CA HIS A 137 -27.06 17.40 12.82
C HIS A 137 -25.82 17.88 13.60
N PRO A 138 -25.85 19.09 14.20
CA PRO A 138 -24.68 19.70 14.83
C PRO A 138 -24.17 18.94 16.07
N ASP A 139 -25.05 18.19 16.76
CA ASP A 139 -24.71 17.45 17.98
C ASP A 139 -24.09 16.07 17.72
N MET A 140 -24.04 15.63 16.45
CA MET A 140 -23.52 14.32 16.08
C MET A 140 -22.07 14.41 15.57
N PRO A 141 -21.11 13.65 16.13
CA PRO A 141 -19.74 13.69 15.65
C PRO A 141 -19.62 13.05 14.26
N LEU A 142 -18.83 13.65 13.38
CA LEU A 142 -18.54 13.09 12.06
C LEU A 142 -17.71 11.80 12.11
N GLY A 143 -17.88 10.94 11.12
CA GLY A 143 -16.94 9.85 10.85
C GLY A 143 -15.52 10.34 10.54
N GLN A 144 -14.52 9.48 10.74
CA GLN A 144 -13.11 9.84 10.52
C GLN A 144 -12.81 10.25 9.07
N ALA A 145 -13.45 9.59 8.10
CA ALA A 145 -13.25 9.88 6.68
C ALA A 145 -13.77 11.28 6.33
N GLU A 146 -14.95 11.65 6.83
CA GLU A 146 -15.57 12.96 6.63
C GLU A 146 -14.76 14.06 7.30
N GLN A 147 -14.33 13.85 8.56
CA GLN A 147 -13.44 14.78 9.26
C GLN A 147 -12.14 15.03 8.49
N PHE A 148 -11.57 13.97 7.91
CA PHE A 148 -10.36 14.06 7.12
C PHE A 148 -10.55 14.90 5.85
N LEU A 149 -11.61 14.64 5.07
CA LEU A 149 -11.88 15.40 3.85
C LEU A 149 -12.15 16.88 4.15
N LEU A 150 -12.91 17.21 5.20
CA LEU A 150 -13.14 18.59 5.61
C LEU A 150 -11.84 19.32 6.00
N LYS A 151 -10.94 18.65 6.73
CA LYS A 151 -9.65 19.28 7.07
C LYS A 151 -8.77 19.51 5.85
N LEU A 152 -8.81 18.59 4.87
CA LEU A 152 -8.08 18.77 3.63
C LEU A 152 -8.68 19.88 2.76
N SER A 153 -10.00 20.02 2.68
CA SER A 153 -10.65 21.05 1.87
C SER A 153 -10.35 22.48 2.35
N GLN A 154 -10.03 22.64 3.64
CA GLN A 154 -9.60 23.92 4.22
C GLN A 154 -8.19 24.36 3.78
N ILE A 155 -7.41 23.47 3.16
CA ILE A 155 -6.05 23.78 2.71
C ILE A 155 -6.13 24.51 1.35
N PRO A 156 -5.65 25.76 1.25
CA PRO A 156 -5.72 26.51 0.01
C PRO A 156 -4.81 25.88 -1.06
N CYS A 157 -5.34 25.69 -2.27
CA CYS A 157 -4.60 25.12 -3.41
C CYS A 157 -3.97 23.75 -3.07
N LEU A 158 -4.74 22.89 -2.39
CA LEU A 158 -4.26 21.58 -1.93
C LEU A 158 -3.61 20.75 -3.05
N LEU A 159 -4.27 20.65 -4.20
CA LEU A 159 -3.78 19.83 -5.32
C LEU A 159 -2.41 20.29 -5.81
N GLU A 160 -2.27 21.60 -6.02
CA GLU A 160 -1.06 22.24 -6.51
C GLU A 160 0.07 22.10 -5.48
N ARG A 161 -0.23 22.30 -4.19
CA ARG A 161 0.73 22.12 -3.10
C ARG A 161 1.26 20.70 -3.03
N LEU A 162 0.38 19.70 -3.07
CA LEU A 162 0.80 18.30 -3.01
C LEU A 162 1.64 17.92 -4.23
N ARG A 163 1.25 18.35 -5.44
CA ARG A 163 2.04 18.14 -6.67
C ARG A 163 3.41 18.79 -6.60
N LEU A 164 3.47 20.05 -6.17
CA LEU A 164 4.72 20.78 -5.97
C LEU A 164 5.59 20.05 -4.94
N TRP A 165 5.00 19.58 -3.85
CA TRP A 165 5.75 18.90 -2.81
C TRP A 165 6.35 17.58 -3.30
N VAL A 166 5.59 16.73 -4.00
CA VAL A 166 6.14 15.53 -4.66
C VAL A 166 7.29 15.90 -5.59
N PHE A 167 7.10 16.93 -6.42
CA PHE A 167 8.16 17.41 -7.32
C PHE A 167 9.42 17.82 -6.54
N THR A 168 9.29 18.59 -5.46
CA THR A 168 10.46 19.03 -4.67
C THR A 168 11.21 17.88 -4.00
N LEU A 169 10.51 16.81 -3.62
CA LEU A 169 11.12 15.61 -3.02
C LEU A 169 11.93 14.82 -4.05
N ASP A 170 11.49 14.80 -5.30
CA ASP A 170 12.15 14.05 -6.39
C ASP A 170 13.19 14.87 -7.15
N TYR A 171 13.08 16.20 -7.13
CA TYR A 171 13.84 17.10 -8.00
C TYR A 171 15.34 16.81 -8.00
N LYS A 172 15.97 16.68 -6.82
CA LYS A 172 17.42 16.45 -6.72
C LYS A 172 17.85 15.10 -7.29
N ASN A 173 16.99 14.08 -7.18
CA ASN A 173 17.29 12.76 -7.74
C ASN A 173 17.14 12.81 -9.25
N CYS A 174 16.02 13.37 -9.74
CA CYS A 174 15.79 13.54 -11.17
C CYS A 174 16.87 14.40 -11.86
N GLU A 175 17.34 15.45 -11.19
CA GLU A 175 18.45 16.29 -11.68
C GLU A 175 19.72 15.45 -11.84
N LYS A 176 20.11 14.69 -10.80
CA LYS A 176 21.32 13.85 -10.83
C LYS A 176 21.24 12.75 -11.89
N ASP A 177 20.10 12.06 -11.97
CA ASP A 177 19.86 10.97 -12.92
C ASP A 177 19.99 11.44 -14.38
N ILE A 178 19.86 12.74 -14.64
CA ILE A 178 20.05 13.35 -15.96
C ILE A 178 21.45 13.96 -16.11
N ALA A 179 21.92 14.71 -15.10
CA ALA A 179 23.15 15.48 -15.18
C ALA A 179 24.40 14.59 -15.20
N GLU A 180 24.45 13.53 -14.39
CA GLU A 180 25.63 12.66 -14.29
C GLU A 180 25.89 11.92 -15.63
N PRO A 181 24.91 11.25 -16.26
CA PRO A 181 25.13 10.60 -17.57
C PRO A 181 25.53 11.58 -18.68
N LEU A 182 24.98 12.80 -18.67
CA LEU A 182 25.35 13.83 -19.64
C LEU A 182 26.79 14.29 -19.46
N MET A 183 27.25 14.44 -18.21
CA MET A 183 28.62 14.79 -17.90
C MET A 183 29.58 13.67 -18.32
N ASP A 184 29.25 12.42 -18.00
CA ASP A 184 30.06 11.26 -18.39
C ASP A 184 30.17 11.15 -19.92
N LEU A 185 29.07 11.35 -20.64
CA LEU A 185 29.07 11.39 -22.10
C LEU A 185 29.96 12.51 -22.64
N GLN A 186 29.84 13.72 -22.10
CA GLN A 186 30.66 14.86 -22.52
C GLN A 186 32.15 14.57 -22.31
N LEU A 187 32.51 14.00 -21.16
CA LEU A 187 33.90 13.64 -20.84
C LEU A 187 34.42 12.55 -21.79
N ALA A 188 33.65 11.50 -22.03
CA ALA A 188 34.02 10.42 -22.93
C ALA A 188 34.23 10.91 -24.38
N MET A 189 33.33 11.79 -24.87
CA MET A 189 33.48 12.41 -26.19
C MET A 189 34.79 13.20 -26.28
N LYS A 190 35.08 14.01 -25.27
CA LYS A 190 36.31 14.81 -25.22
C LYS A 190 37.57 13.94 -25.16
N GLU A 191 37.55 12.88 -24.35
CA GLU A 191 38.69 11.96 -24.23
C GLU A 191 38.99 11.25 -25.54
N VAL A 192 37.96 10.75 -26.24
CA VAL A 192 38.12 10.12 -27.56
C VAL A 192 38.63 11.12 -28.60
N GLU A 193 38.09 12.34 -28.60
CA GLU A 193 38.51 13.38 -29.53
C GLU A 193 39.97 13.80 -29.30
N GLU A 194 40.39 14.00 -28.05
CA GLU A 194 41.73 14.49 -27.70
C GLU A 194 42.79 13.38 -27.65
N SER A 195 42.39 12.10 -27.68
CA SER A 195 43.29 10.95 -27.59
C SER A 195 44.22 10.84 -28.80
N LYS A 196 45.47 11.31 -28.61
CA LYS A 196 46.55 11.14 -29.58
C LYS A 196 46.85 9.66 -29.85
N THR A 197 46.84 8.83 -28.81
CA THR A 197 47.08 7.38 -28.92
C THR A 197 46.04 6.72 -29.82
N PHE A 198 44.75 7.04 -29.63
CA PHE A 198 43.67 6.50 -30.47
C PHE A 198 43.85 6.94 -31.94
N ARG A 199 44.15 8.23 -32.16
CA ARG A 199 44.43 8.75 -33.52
C ARG A 199 45.61 8.05 -34.18
N THR A 200 46.71 7.83 -33.46
CA THR A 200 47.88 7.11 -33.97
C THR A 200 47.54 5.65 -34.30
N ALA A 201 46.80 4.95 -33.44
CA ALA A 201 46.38 3.57 -33.68
C ALA A 201 45.50 3.44 -34.93
N MET A 202 44.51 4.33 -35.10
CA MET A 202 43.68 4.38 -36.31
C MET A 202 44.51 4.71 -37.56
N GLY A 203 45.52 5.58 -37.43
CA GLY A 203 46.48 5.88 -38.51
C GLY A 203 47.32 4.67 -38.92
N MET A 204 47.79 3.86 -37.97
CA MET A 204 48.52 2.61 -38.26
C MET A 204 47.64 1.61 -38.99
N LEU A 205 46.39 1.42 -38.54
CA LEU A 205 45.41 0.56 -39.21
C LEU A 205 45.14 1.01 -40.65
N LEU A 206 45.01 2.33 -40.86
CA LEU A 206 44.81 2.90 -42.19
C LEU A 206 45.99 2.63 -43.12
N ILE A 207 47.24 2.70 -42.64
CA ILE A 207 48.43 2.39 -43.44
C ILE A 207 48.42 0.90 -43.82
N ILE A 208 48.27 0.02 -42.83
CA ILE A 208 48.32 -1.44 -43.04
C ILE A 208 47.19 -1.92 -43.95
N GLY A 209 45.98 -1.37 -43.81
CA GLY A 209 44.83 -1.78 -44.61
C GLY A 209 44.88 -1.33 -46.08
N ASN A 210 45.72 -0.34 -46.41
CA ASN A 210 45.89 0.17 -47.78
C ASN A 210 47.17 -0.33 -48.46
N THR A 211 47.99 -1.12 -47.75
CA THR A 211 49.09 -1.92 -48.34
C THR A 211 48.59 -3.29 -48.74
#